data_AF-A0A3J4MJA3-F1
#
_entry.id   AF-A0A3J4MJA3-F1
#
_cell.length_a   1.000
_cell.length_b   1.000
_cell.length_c   1.000
_cell.angle_alpha   90.00
_cell.angle_beta   90.00
_cell.angle_gamma   90.00
#
_symmetry.space_group_name_H-M   'P 1'
#
loop_
_entity.id
_entity.type
_entity.pdbx_description
1 polymer ?
#
loop_
_entity_poly.entity_id
_entity_poly.type
_entity_poly.pdbx_seq_one_letter_code
_entity_poly.pdbx_strand_id
1 'polypeptide(L)' 'MATTLTQTHPLLSVPFNAATDFTVLAEHCKQFAEILIEHDDPTLKMALCGRLSACLQLLQPSLLDPIPD' A
#
# COMPACT_ATOMS: atom_id res chain seq x y z
N MET A 1 25.51 7.91 -18.59
CA MET A 1 24.08 8.17 -18.31
C MET A 1 23.41 6.80 -18.17
N ALA A 2 23.00 6.42 -16.97
CA ALA A 2 22.29 5.17 -16.71
C ALA A 2 20.82 5.51 -16.51
N THR A 3 19.99 5.23 -17.50
CA THR A 3 18.54 5.21 -17.34
C THR A 3 18.17 3.87 -16.71
N THR A 4 17.95 3.87 -15.40
CA THR A 4 17.42 2.73 -14.66
C THR A 4 16.01 2.45 -15.16
N LEU A 5 15.90 1.55 -16.13
CA LEU A 5 14.62 1.02 -16.61
C LEU A 5 13.97 0.23 -15.46
N THR A 6 12.75 0.62 -15.09
CA THR A 6 11.84 -0.17 -14.25
C THR A 6 12.23 -0.28 -12.77
N GLN A 7 12.41 0.84 -12.08
CA GLN A 7 12.23 0.83 -10.63
C GLN A 7 10.73 0.89 -10.33
N THR A 8 10.03 -0.25 -10.41
CA THR A 8 8.79 -0.42 -9.64
C THR A 8 9.10 0.05 -8.23
N HIS A 9 8.43 1.13 -7.78
CA HIS A 9 8.75 1.81 -6.53
C HIS A 9 9.00 0.78 -5.41
N PRO A 10 10.00 0.97 -4.53
CA PRO A 10 10.31 0.01 -3.48
C PRO A 10 9.10 -0.34 -2.61
N LEU A 11 8.16 0.60 -2.49
CA LEU A 11 6.87 0.42 -1.82
C LEU A 11 5.95 -0.62 -2.47
N LEU A 12 6.06 -0.88 -3.78
CA LEU A 12 5.38 -2.00 -4.47
C LEU A 12 5.95 -3.36 -4.08
N SER A 13 7.22 -3.41 -3.68
CA SER A 13 7.89 -4.65 -3.25
C SER A 13 7.70 -4.96 -1.77
N VAL A 14 7.09 -4.06 -0.99
CA VAL A 14 6.84 -4.27 0.43
C VAL A 14 5.86 -5.43 0.60
N PRO A 15 6.24 -6.54 1.25
CA PRO A 15 5.30 -7.59 1.57
C PRO A 15 4.40 -7.11 2.72
N PHE A 16 3.09 -7.25 2.55
CA PHE A 16 2.11 -7.11 3.62
C PHE A 16 1.19 -8.33 3.60
N ASN A 17 0.68 -8.73 4.75
CA ASN A 17 -0.17 -9.91 4.89
C ASN A 17 -1.14 -9.74 6.08
N ALA A 18 -2.03 -10.71 6.28
CA ALA A 18 -2.96 -10.72 7.41
C ALA A 18 -2.28 -10.84 8.79
N ALA A 19 -0.98 -11.18 8.84
CA ALA A 19 -0.21 -11.21 10.07
C ALA A 19 0.49 -9.86 10.37
N THR A 20 0.36 -8.87 9.49
CA THR A 20 0.91 -7.53 9.67
C THR A 20 -0.02 -6.73 10.58
N ASP A 21 0.53 -6.05 11.58
CA ASP A 21 -0.22 -5.18 12.48
C ASP A 21 -1.06 -4.13 11.73
N PHE A 22 -2.26 -3.86 12.25
CA PHE A 22 -3.18 -2.85 11.71
C PHE A 22 -2.50 -1.50 11.51
N THR A 23 -1.70 -1.04 12.48
CA THR A 23 -1.00 0.24 12.42
C THR A 23 0.04 0.28 11.30
N VAL A 24 0.75 -0.84 11.08
CA VAL A 24 1.74 -0.96 10.01
C VAL A 24 1.05 -0.98 8.65
N LEU A 25 -0.07 -1.69 8.54
CA LEU A 25 -0.88 -1.74 7.34
C LEU A 25 -1.48 -0.37 6.98
N ALA A 26 -1.92 0.39 8.00
CA ALA A 26 -2.40 1.77 7.84
C ALA A 26 -1.29 2.73 7.39
N GLU A 27 -0.07 2.61 7.95
CA GLU A 27 1.07 3.42 7.51
C GLU A 27 1.41 3.13 6.04
N HIS A 28 1.38 1.85 5.63
CA HIS A 28 1.58 1.48 4.23
C HIS A 28 0.52 2.10 3.31
N CYS A 29 -0.76 2.10 3.71
CA CYS A 29 -1.80 2.81 2.97
C CYS A 29 -1.50 4.30 2.80
N LYS A 30 -1.03 4.96 3.87
CA LYS A 30 -0.62 6.37 3.82
C LYS A 30 0.49 6.59 2.79
N GLN A 31 1.54 5.78 2.87
CA GLN A 31 2.68 5.87 1.95
C GLN A 31 2.27 5.63 0.48
N PHE A 32 1.35 4.69 0.21
CA PHE A 32 0.84 4.48 -1.14
C PHE A 32 0.04 5.67 -1.65
N ALA A 33 -0.79 6.27 -0.79
CA ALA A 33 -1.56 7.47 -1.12
C ALA A 33 -0.66 8.69 -1.37
N GLU A 34 0.38 8.88 -0.57
CA GLU A 34 1.37 9.95 -0.77
C GLU A 34 2.06 9.80 -2.13
N ILE A 35 2.52 8.59 -2.49
CA ILE A 35 3.14 8.37 -3.81
C ILE A 35 2.13 8.54 -4.95
N LEU A 36 0.88 8.10 -4.77
CA LEU A 36 -0.18 8.29 -5.76
C LEU A 36 -0.42 9.77 -6.11
N ILE A 37 -0.18 10.67 -5.14
CA ILE A 37 -0.30 12.13 -5.29
C ILE A 37 0.99 12.72 -5.86
N GLU A 38 2.15 12.24 -5.40
CA GLU A 38 3.47 12.77 -5.78
C GLU A 38 3.90 12.31 -7.18
N HIS A 39 3.46 11.12 -7.61
CA HIS A 39 3.72 10.57 -8.95
C HIS A 39 2.46 10.57 -9.82
N ASP A 40 2.57 11.15 -11.01
CA ASP A 40 1.53 11.15 -12.04
C ASP A 40 1.74 10.04 -13.10
N ASP A 41 2.47 8.98 -12.77
CA ASP A 41 2.64 7.85 -13.68
C ASP A 41 1.41 6.93 -13.63
N PRO A 42 0.67 6.76 -14.74
CA PRO A 42 -0.59 6.00 -14.75
C PRO A 42 -0.39 4.52 -14.43
N THR A 43 0.74 3.94 -14.81
CA THR A 43 1.07 2.53 -14.55
C THR A 43 1.33 2.32 -13.07
N LEU A 44 2.10 3.22 -12.46
CA LEU A 44 2.37 3.23 -11.03
C LEU A 44 1.08 3.45 -10.23
N LYS A 45 0.22 4.38 -10.65
CA LYS A 45 -1.06 4.62 -10.00
C LYS A 45 -1.94 3.37 -9.99
N MET A 46 -2.04 2.65 -11.11
CA MET A 46 -2.81 1.40 -11.15
C MET A 46 -2.22 0.33 -10.22
N ALA A 47 -0.89 0.16 -10.21
CA ALA A 47 -0.22 -0.81 -9.34
C ALA A 47 -0.39 -0.46 -7.84
N LEU A 48 -0.24 0.82 -7.49
CA LEU A 48 -0.45 1.31 -6.12
C LEU A 48 -1.91 1.19 -5.69
N CYS A 49 -2.86 1.51 -6.56
CA CYS A 49 -4.29 1.30 -6.28
C CYS A 49 -4.59 -0.17 -5.99
N GLY A 50 -4.07 -1.12 -6.78
CA GLY A 50 -4.24 -2.54 -6.53
C GLY A 50 -3.70 -2.97 -5.16
N ARG A 51 -2.52 -2.44 -4.77
CA ARG A 51 -1.93 -2.73 -3.46
C ARG A 51 -2.65 -2.03 -2.31
N LEU A 52 -3.12 -0.80 -2.49
CA LEU A 52 -3.97 -0.09 -1.54
C LEU A 52 -5.26 -0.86 -1.29
N SER A 53 -5.92 -1.35 -2.34
CA SER A 53 -7.13 -2.16 -2.23
C SER A 53 -6.87 -3.45 -1.45
N ALA A 54 -5.76 -4.16 -1.73
CA ALA A 54 -5.40 -5.37 -0.99
C ALA A 54 -5.07 -5.08 0.49
N CYS A 55 -4.36 -3.98 0.80
CA CYS A 55 -4.18 -3.52 2.17
C CYS A 55 -5.53 -3.22 2.84
N LEU A 56 -6.43 -2.48 2.19
CA LEU A 56 -7.74 -2.16 2.75
C LEU A 56 -8.60 -3.41 2.99
N GLN A 57 -8.52 -4.42 2.13
CA GLN A 57 -9.20 -5.71 2.33
C GLN A 57 -8.67 -6.46 3.55
N LEU A 58 -7.37 -6.36 3.84
CA LEU A 58 -6.77 -6.93 5.05
C LEU A 58 -7.07 -6.10 6.31
N LEU A 59 -7.22 -4.78 6.16
CA LEU A 59 -7.57 -3.85 7.23
C LEU A 59 -9.06 -3.97 7.62
N GLN A 60 -9.92 -4.27 6.64
CA GLN A 60 -11.37 -4.40 6.82
C GLN A 60 -11.78 -5.32 7.98
N PRO A 61 -11.29 -6.56 8.11
CA PRO A 61 -11.63 -7.41 9.26
C PRO A 61 -11.11 -6.81 10.58
N SER A 62 -9.92 -6.20 10.59
CA SER A 62 -9.37 -5.56 11.79
C SER A 62 -10.16 -4.33 12.24
N LEU A 63 -10.87 -3.65 11.33
CA LEU A 63 -11.78 -2.54 11.65
C LEU A 63 -13.16 -3.01 12.11
N LEU A 64 -13.55 -4.22 11.69
CA LEU A 64 -14.84 -4.83 12.01
C LEU A 64 -14.77 -5.70 13.28
N ASP A 65 -13.55 -6.04 13.73
CA ASP A 65 -13.35 -6.68 15.02
C ASP A 65 -13.88 -5.75 16.12
N PRO A 66 -14.78 -6.24 17.00
CA PRO A 66 -15.33 -5.43 18.06
C PRO A 66 -14.20 -4.89 18.93
N ILE A 67 -14.18 -3.58 19.20
CA ILE A 67 -13.26 -3.02 20.18
C ILE A 67 -13.55 -3.73 21.51
N PRO A 68 -12.57 -4.45 22.10
CA PRO A 68 -12.79 -5.12 23.37
C PRO A 68 -13.11 -4.08 24.45
N ASP A 69 -14.18 -4.36 25.21
CA ASP A 69 -14.63 -3.58 26.38
C ASP A 69 -13.57 -3.57 27.49
#